data_AF-A0A271JB19-F1
#
_entry.id   AF-A0A271JB19-F1
#
_cell.length_a   1.000
_cell.length_b   1.000
_cell.length_c   1.000
_cell.angle_alpha   90.00
_cell.angle_beta   90.00
_cell.angle_gamma   90.00
#
_symmetry.space_group_name_H-M   'P 1'
#
loop_
_entity.id
_entity.type
_entity.pdbx_description
1 polymer ?
#
loop_
_entity_poly.entity_id
_entity_poly.type
_entity_poly.pdbx_seq_one_letter_code
_entity_poly.pdbx_strand_id
1 'polypeptide(L)'
;MPPVTPLALSLAALTAFAPLATAQVQLASAPVAAHTIEAPGRTAYAGLYATDGGMVEVRDARGGLVIVAHGAEIASALAPLATTDAALDARTEALLDSWTLDDLATIVQAVRPSQREVAAASFAAYRAALVRGRGAVVAGSVIGTFEQTDGRPVTLVQMLFERGAEWASFVWDESGDLVTITRGLSPVIVGTAQATGADTYRAQDQPLAFEREADGRVHTLRVGDHLSAVR
;
A
#
# COMPACT_ATOMS: atom_id res chain seq x y z
N MET A 1 10.44 62.81 3.99
CA MET A 1 9.15 63.37 4.46
C MET A 1 8.05 62.81 3.57
N PRO A 2 6.97 62.27 4.16
CA PRO A 2 5.84 61.62 3.49
C PRO A 2 4.83 62.66 2.96
N PRO A 3 3.74 62.25 2.27
CA PRO A 3 2.47 62.13 2.99
C PRO A 3 1.63 60.90 2.58
N VAL A 4 1.15 60.11 3.55
CA VAL A 4 -0.16 60.12 4.23
C VAL A 4 -1.28 59.39 3.44
N THR A 5 -1.72 58.29 4.04
CA THR A 5 -3.06 57.63 4.10
C THR A 5 -4.21 58.66 4.35
N PRO A 6 -5.51 58.35 4.65
CA PRO A 6 -6.29 57.10 4.71
C PRO A 6 -7.78 57.22 4.18
N LEU A 7 -8.56 56.15 4.36
CA LEU A 7 -9.98 56.12 4.83
C LEU A 7 -11.12 56.77 4.01
N ALA A 8 -12.09 55.93 3.60
CA ALA A 8 -13.51 55.99 4.02
C ALA A 8 -14.28 54.84 3.33
N LEU A 9 -14.74 53.77 4.02
CA LEU A 9 -15.96 53.65 4.83
C LEU A 9 -17.26 54.09 4.12
N SER A 10 -18.14 53.11 3.85
CA SER A 10 -19.63 53.13 3.91
C SER A 10 -20.09 51.78 3.31
N LEU A 11 -20.54 50.74 4.03
CA LEU A 11 -21.63 50.55 4.99
C LEU A 11 -23.04 50.89 4.45
N ALA A 12 -23.93 49.89 4.56
CA ALA A 12 -25.38 49.82 4.26
C ALA A 12 -25.74 49.51 2.79
N ALA A 13 -26.64 48.59 2.44
CA ALA A 13 -27.79 48.00 3.17
C ALA A 13 -28.05 46.55 2.66
N LEU A 14 -28.25 45.54 3.52
CA LEU A 14 -29.52 45.07 4.11
C LEU A 14 -30.56 44.52 3.11
N THR A 15 -30.77 43.18 3.15
CA THR A 15 -32.06 42.42 3.22
C THR A 15 -31.81 40.97 2.75
N ALA A 16 -31.68 39.99 3.63
CA ALA A 16 -32.74 39.24 4.32
C ALA A 16 -33.56 38.31 3.38
N PHE A 17 -33.19 37.03 3.32
CA PHE A 17 -34.14 35.93 3.15
C PHE A 17 -33.69 34.70 3.93
N ALA A 18 -34.61 34.19 4.75
CA ALA A 18 -34.46 33.14 5.75
C ALA A 18 -34.28 31.73 5.14
N PRO A 19 -33.77 30.75 5.91
CA PRO A 19 -33.66 29.37 5.46
C PRO A 19 -35.02 28.68 5.53
N LEU A 20 -35.49 28.12 4.41
CA LEU A 20 -36.66 27.25 4.39
C LEU A 20 -36.28 25.87 4.94
N ALA A 21 -36.79 25.60 6.14
CA ALA A 21 -36.84 24.29 6.76
C ALA A 21 -37.60 23.30 5.86
N THR A 22 -36.96 22.17 5.53
CA THR A 22 -37.66 20.96 5.12
C THR A 22 -37.67 20.02 6.31
N ALA A 23 -38.89 19.68 6.76
CA ALA A 23 -39.16 18.88 7.93
C ALA A 23 -38.71 17.42 7.73
N GLN A 24 -38.09 16.86 8.77
CA GLN A 24 -37.70 15.46 8.89
C GLN A 24 -38.93 14.57 9.13
N VAL A 25 -39.00 13.40 8.47
CA VAL A 25 -39.76 12.26 8.98
C VAL A 25 -38.76 11.30 9.62
N GLN A 26 -38.76 11.31 10.94
CA GLN A 26 -37.89 10.54 11.81
C GLN A 26 -38.62 9.22 12.15
N LEU A 27 -38.21 8.11 11.53
CA LEU A 27 -38.55 6.78 12.02
C LEU A 27 -37.61 6.47 13.19
N ALA A 28 -38.15 6.60 14.41
CA ALA A 28 -37.46 6.25 15.63
C ALA A 28 -37.08 4.76 15.61
N SER A 29 -35.80 4.49 15.34
CA SER A 29 -35.18 3.22 15.71
C SER A 29 -34.55 3.46 17.08
N ALA A 30 -34.92 2.62 18.07
CA ALA A 30 -34.37 2.70 19.42
C ALA A 30 -32.84 2.83 19.38
N PRO A 31 -32.22 3.60 20.30
CA PRO A 31 -30.77 3.61 20.39
C PRO A 31 -30.35 2.19 20.79
N VAL A 32 -29.85 1.42 19.83
CA VAL A 32 -28.87 0.41 20.19
C VAL A 32 -27.74 1.23 20.76
N ALA A 33 -27.49 1.07 22.06
CA ALA A 33 -26.28 1.54 22.68
C ALA A 33 -25.11 0.81 22.01
N ALA A 34 -24.71 1.26 20.82
CA ALA A 34 -23.35 1.12 20.40
C ALA A 34 -22.58 1.92 21.44
N HIS A 35 -21.98 1.20 22.38
CA HIS A 35 -20.85 1.72 23.11
C HIS A 35 -19.82 2.06 22.03
N THR A 36 -19.87 3.31 21.56
CA THR A 36 -18.76 3.92 20.86
C THR A 36 -17.68 3.99 21.93
N ILE A 37 -16.85 2.96 21.98
CA ILE A 37 -15.52 3.10 22.51
C ILE A 37 -14.87 4.08 21.52
N GLU A 38 -14.99 5.38 21.79
CA GLU A 38 -13.92 6.30 21.40
C GLU A 38 -12.67 5.65 21.99
N ALA A 39 -11.81 5.11 21.14
CA ALA A 39 -10.56 4.50 21.55
C ALA A 39 -9.51 5.63 21.62
N PRO A 40 -9.26 6.24 22.78
CA PRO A 40 -8.05 7.01 22.98
C PRO A 40 -6.89 6.01 22.90
N GLY A 41 -6.27 5.81 21.73
CA GLY A 41 -5.20 4.82 21.65
C GLY A 41 -4.74 4.31 20.29
N ARG A 42 -5.32 4.71 19.15
CA ARG A 42 -4.83 4.21 17.84
C ARG A 42 -3.43 4.70 17.49
N THR A 43 -3.08 5.90 17.95
CA THR A 43 -1.70 6.43 17.92
C THR A 43 -0.71 5.58 18.71
N ALA A 44 -1.16 4.83 19.73
CA ALA A 44 -0.28 4.00 20.55
C ALA A 44 0.28 2.80 19.77
N TYR A 45 -0.39 2.34 18.71
CA TYR A 45 0.09 1.25 17.86
C TYR A 45 0.87 1.74 16.65
N ALA A 46 0.67 3.00 16.24
CA ALA A 46 1.37 3.56 15.10
C ALA A 46 2.89 3.63 15.36
N GLY A 47 3.69 3.15 14.42
CA GLY A 47 5.14 3.07 14.56
C GLY A 47 5.80 2.07 13.60
N LEU A 48 7.12 2.04 13.63
CA LEU A 48 7.94 1.07 12.92
C LEU A 48 8.24 -0.11 13.83
N TYR A 49 8.06 -1.32 13.34
CA TYR A 49 8.31 -2.58 14.02
C TYR A 49 9.35 -3.37 13.21
N ALA A 50 10.47 -3.71 13.83
CA ALA A 50 11.55 -4.50 13.26
C ALA A 50 11.25 -6.00 13.34
N THR A 51 11.60 -6.73 12.28
CA THR A 51 11.47 -8.18 12.18
C THR A 51 12.74 -8.76 11.56
N ASP A 52 12.90 -10.08 11.65
CA ASP A 52 13.96 -10.83 10.98
C ASP A 52 13.73 -10.78 9.45
N GLY A 53 14.22 -9.72 8.81
CA GLY A 53 14.13 -9.53 7.36
C GLY A 53 13.65 -8.16 6.89
N GLY A 54 13.28 -7.25 7.79
CA GLY A 54 12.89 -5.89 7.41
C GLY A 54 12.06 -5.16 8.46
N MET A 55 11.26 -4.20 8.00
CA MET A 55 10.41 -3.38 8.87
C MET A 55 8.94 -3.45 8.46
N VAL A 56 8.05 -3.44 9.43
CA VAL A 56 6.62 -3.22 9.27
C VAL A 56 6.29 -1.86 9.87
N GLU A 57 5.69 -0.98 9.10
CA GLU A 57 5.16 0.27 9.59
C GLU A 57 3.65 0.15 9.78
N VAL A 58 3.19 0.48 10.98
CA VAL A 58 1.78 0.61 11.30
C VAL A 58 1.44 2.08 11.30
N ARG A 59 0.48 2.46 10.46
CA ARG A 59 -0.05 3.84 10.39
C ARG A 59 -1.48 3.86 10.92
N ASP A 60 -1.83 4.96 11.59
CA ASP A 60 -3.22 5.21 11.96
C ASP A 60 -3.97 5.79 10.75
N ALA A 61 -5.19 5.32 10.51
CA ALA A 61 -6.03 5.77 9.41
C ALA A 61 -7.51 5.81 9.81
N ARG A 62 -8.30 6.55 9.02
CA ARG A 62 -9.74 6.71 9.23
C ARG A 62 -10.47 5.41 8.85
N GLY A 63 -10.52 4.46 9.79
CA GLY A 63 -11.15 3.16 9.59
C GLY A 63 -10.41 1.99 10.24
N GLY A 64 -9.19 2.19 10.73
CA GLY A 64 -8.38 1.14 11.31
C GLY A 64 -6.89 1.47 11.27
N LEU A 65 -6.07 0.44 11.26
CA LEU A 65 -4.63 0.55 11.04
C LEU A 65 -4.30 0.24 9.58
N VAL A 66 -3.38 0.98 8.99
CA VAL A 66 -2.79 0.65 7.70
C VAL A 66 -1.45 -0.02 7.96
N ILE A 67 -1.26 -1.20 7.37
CA ILE A 67 -0.03 -1.98 7.51
C ILE A 67 0.80 -1.77 6.26
N VAL A 68 2.04 -1.35 6.45
CA VAL A 68 2.99 -1.04 5.37
C VAL A 68 4.22 -1.92 5.53
N ALA A 69 4.54 -2.68 4.49
CA ALA A 69 5.75 -3.50 4.44
C ALA A 69 6.90 -2.71 3.83
N HIS A 70 8.05 -2.70 4.51
CA HIS A 70 9.30 -2.14 4.00
C HIS A 70 10.22 -3.29 3.57
N GLY A 71 10.16 -3.63 2.28
CA GLY A 71 10.94 -4.72 1.69
C GLY A 71 10.07 -5.84 1.13
N ALA A 72 10.62 -6.57 0.15
CA ALA A 72 9.91 -7.60 -0.59
C ALA A 72 9.63 -8.83 0.26
N GLU A 73 10.58 -9.24 1.11
CA GLU A 73 10.44 -10.37 2.03
C GLU A 73 9.29 -10.15 3.01
N ILE A 74 9.19 -8.93 3.57
CA ILE A 74 8.13 -8.57 4.50
C ILE A 74 6.79 -8.46 3.77
N ALA A 75 6.75 -7.86 2.58
CA ALA A 75 5.54 -7.82 1.79
C ALA A 75 5.05 -9.23 1.41
N SER A 76 5.96 -10.14 1.09
CA SER A 76 5.64 -11.54 0.82
C SER A 76 5.11 -12.27 2.06
N ALA A 77 5.71 -12.06 3.22
CA ALA A 77 5.23 -12.65 4.48
C ALA A 77 3.84 -12.11 4.87
N LEU A 78 3.54 -10.86 4.51
CA LEU A 78 2.28 -10.19 4.80
C LEU A 78 1.28 -10.25 3.64
N ALA A 79 1.58 -10.93 2.54
CA ALA A 79 0.67 -11.09 1.40
C ALA A 79 -0.74 -11.59 1.79
N PRO A 80 -0.92 -12.47 2.79
CA PRO A 80 -2.25 -12.88 3.25
C PRO A 80 -3.14 -11.75 3.81
N LEU A 81 -2.58 -10.56 4.10
CA LEU A 81 -3.34 -9.40 4.58
C LEU A 81 -3.87 -8.56 3.40
N ALA A 82 -3.31 -8.76 2.21
CA ALA A 82 -3.58 -7.93 1.05
C ALA A 82 -4.88 -8.33 0.35
N THR A 83 -5.59 -7.31 -0.13
CA THR A 83 -6.54 -7.47 -1.21
C THR A 83 -5.74 -7.35 -2.51
N THR A 84 -5.37 -8.48 -3.12
CA THR A 84 -4.60 -8.43 -4.38
C THR A 84 -5.52 -8.17 -5.57
N ASP A 85 -4.96 -7.58 -6.63
CA ASP A 85 -5.63 -7.45 -7.92
C ASP A 85 -5.31 -8.67 -8.78
N ALA A 86 -6.26 -9.62 -8.82
CA ALA A 86 -6.10 -10.87 -9.55
C ALA A 86 -5.90 -10.67 -11.07
N ALA A 87 -6.38 -9.57 -11.65
CA ALA A 87 -6.19 -9.29 -13.07
C ALA A 87 -4.76 -8.81 -13.37
N LEU A 88 -4.21 -7.95 -12.50
CA LEU A 88 -2.80 -7.55 -12.59
C LEU A 88 -1.86 -8.71 -12.23
N ASP A 89 -2.22 -9.57 -11.27
CA ASP A 89 -1.46 -10.77 -10.94
C ASP A 89 -1.35 -11.69 -12.16
N ALA A 90 -2.48 -12.06 -12.79
CA ALA A 90 -2.50 -12.91 -13.99
C ALA A 90 -1.78 -12.28 -15.18
N ARG A 91 -1.88 -10.95 -15.35
CA ARG A 91 -1.12 -10.25 -16.39
C ARG A 91 0.39 -10.30 -16.10
N THR A 92 0.79 -10.16 -14.84
CA THR A 92 2.20 -10.25 -14.43
C THR A 92 2.75 -11.65 -14.66
N GLU A 93 1.97 -12.70 -14.39
CA GLU A 93 2.35 -14.09 -14.70
C GLU A 93 2.69 -14.25 -16.20
N ALA A 94 1.82 -13.77 -17.09
CA ALA A 94 2.09 -13.83 -18.53
C ALA A 94 3.34 -13.02 -18.95
N LEU A 95 3.63 -11.90 -18.29
CA LEU A 95 4.85 -11.12 -18.53
C LEU A 95 6.11 -11.81 -17.97
N LEU A 96 6.01 -12.54 -16.86
CA LEU A 96 7.10 -13.35 -16.32
C LEU A 96 7.44 -14.53 -17.24
N ASP A 97 6.44 -15.16 -17.83
CA ASP A 97 6.65 -16.21 -18.85
C ASP A 97 7.41 -15.63 -20.06
N SER A 98 6.98 -14.45 -20.52
CA SER A 98 7.66 -13.72 -21.60
C SER A 98 9.11 -13.37 -21.22
N TRP A 99 9.35 -12.98 -19.96
CA TRP A 99 10.68 -12.68 -19.44
C TRP A 99 11.61 -13.91 -19.45
N THR A 100 11.06 -15.06 -19.07
CA THR A 100 11.75 -16.35 -19.03
C THR A 100 12.11 -16.82 -20.45
N LEU A 101 11.21 -16.59 -21.42
CA LEU A 101 11.41 -16.94 -22.83
C LEU A 101 12.25 -15.91 -23.63
N ASP A 102 12.76 -14.86 -22.97
CA ASP A 102 13.46 -13.74 -23.62
C ASP A 102 12.62 -12.96 -24.66
N ASP A 103 11.30 -12.94 -24.48
CA ASP A 103 10.38 -12.16 -25.30
C ASP A 103 10.19 -10.75 -24.72
N LEU A 104 11.22 -9.92 -24.87
CA LEU A 104 11.17 -8.51 -24.48
C LEU A 104 10.11 -7.71 -25.26
N ALA A 105 9.75 -8.14 -26.48
CA ALA A 105 8.76 -7.42 -27.28
C ALA A 105 7.38 -7.45 -26.61
N THR A 106 6.95 -8.61 -26.11
CA THR A 106 5.68 -8.73 -25.38
C THR A 106 5.67 -7.89 -24.10
N ILE A 107 6.78 -7.84 -23.36
CA ILE A 107 6.89 -7.00 -22.16
C ILE A 107 6.79 -5.51 -22.51
N VAL A 108 7.45 -5.07 -23.59
CA VAL A 108 7.38 -3.69 -24.06
C VAL A 108 5.96 -3.32 -24.53
N GLN A 109 5.21 -4.25 -25.12
CA GLN A 109 3.82 -3.98 -25.53
C GLN A 109 2.89 -3.72 -24.34
N ALA A 110 3.21 -4.25 -23.15
CA ALA A 110 2.46 -3.98 -21.93
C ALA A 110 2.67 -2.54 -21.40
N VAL A 111 3.68 -1.82 -21.89
CA VAL A 111 3.93 -0.41 -21.57
C VAL A 111 3.04 0.48 -22.42
N ARG A 112 2.65 1.62 -21.85
CA ARG A 112 1.90 2.68 -22.55
C ARG A 112 2.59 3.03 -23.89
N PRO A 113 1.84 3.15 -25.01
CA PRO A 113 2.42 3.36 -26.34
C PRO A 113 3.46 4.47 -26.44
N SER A 114 3.26 5.60 -25.76
CA SER A 114 4.17 6.75 -25.78
C SER A 114 5.52 6.51 -25.11
N GLN A 115 5.69 5.43 -24.34
CA GLN A 115 6.91 5.14 -23.58
C GLN A 115 7.64 3.86 -24.04
N ARG A 116 7.08 3.12 -25.00
CA ARG A 116 7.60 1.81 -25.43
C ARG A 116 9.04 1.84 -25.92
N GLU A 117 9.41 2.87 -26.68
CA GLU A 117 10.78 3.01 -27.20
C GLU A 117 11.82 3.14 -26.07
N VAL A 118 11.53 3.98 -25.08
CA VAL A 118 12.38 4.17 -23.90
C VAL A 118 12.39 2.91 -23.03
N ALA A 119 11.23 2.27 -22.86
CA ALA A 119 11.11 1.06 -22.06
C ALA A 119 11.89 -0.12 -22.65
N ALA A 120 11.90 -0.29 -23.98
CA ALA A 120 12.62 -1.37 -24.64
C ALA A 120 14.12 -1.36 -24.29
N ALA A 121 14.76 -0.18 -24.40
CA ALA A 121 16.17 -0.03 -24.05
C ALA A 121 16.42 -0.29 -22.56
N SER A 122 15.53 0.23 -21.69
CA SER A 122 15.63 0.05 -20.24
C SER A 122 15.50 -1.42 -19.82
N PHE A 123 14.48 -2.13 -20.31
CA PHE A 123 14.24 -3.53 -19.97
C PHE A 123 15.34 -4.46 -20.51
N ALA A 124 15.84 -4.20 -21.72
CA ALA A 124 16.97 -4.95 -22.25
C ALA A 124 18.23 -4.77 -21.37
N ALA A 125 18.55 -3.54 -20.97
CA ALA A 125 19.67 -3.26 -20.10
C ALA A 125 19.50 -3.90 -18.70
N TYR A 126 18.29 -3.80 -18.15
CA TYR A 126 17.95 -4.38 -16.85
C TYR A 126 18.10 -5.91 -16.85
N ARG A 127 17.53 -6.58 -17.86
CA ARG A 127 17.66 -8.04 -18.03
C ARG A 127 19.12 -8.46 -18.20
N ALA A 128 19.87 -7.78 -19.06
CA ALA A 128 21.28 -8.08 -19.28
C ALA A 128 22.10 -7.96 -17.99
N ALA A 129 21.80 -6.98 -17.14
CA ALA A 129 22.46 -6.82 -15.84
C ALA A 129 22.14 -7.96 -14.87
N LEU A 130 20.89 -8.45 -14.85
CA LEU A 130 20.47 -9.60 -14.05
C LEU A 130 21.14 -10.89 -14.54
N VAL A 131 21.07 -11.16 -15.84
CA VAL A 131 21.61 -12.39 -16.44
C VAL A 131 23.13 -12.47 -16.30
N ARG A 132 23.85 -11.35 -16.45
CA ARG A 132 25.30 -11.31 -16.25
C ARG A 132 25.71 -11.74 -14.84
N GLY A 133 24.97 -11.32 -13.82
CA GLY A 133 25.26 -11.68 -12.42
C GLY A 133 24.81 -13.10 -12.09
N ARG A 134 23.59 -13.48 -12.50
CA ARG A 134 22.87 -14.63 -11.94
C ARG A 134 22.65 -15.79 -12.92
N GLY A 135 22.97 -15.63 -14.20
CA GLY A 135 22.68 -16.62 -15.23
C GLY A 135 21.28 -16.45 -15.80
N ALA A 136 20.81 -17.43 -16.56
CA ALA A 136 19.47 -17.38 -17.16
C ALA A 136 18.37 -17.36 -16.09
N VAL A 137 17.21 -16.78 -16.45
CA VAL A 137 15.98 -16.89 -15.65
C VAL A 137 15.42 -18.29 -15.87
N VAL A 138 15.10 -18.98 -14.79
CA VAL A 138 14.62 -20.37 -14.80
C VAL A 138 13.10 -20.40 -14.61
N ALA A 139 12.59 -19.54 -13.72
CA ALA A 139 11.16 -19.43 -13.41
C ALA A 139 10.87 -18.09 -12.73
N GLY A 140 9.59 -17.74 -12.66
CA GLY A 140 9.09 -16.63 -11.85
C GLY A 140 7.84 -17.04 -11.08
N SER A 141 7.56 -16.34 -9.98
CA SER A 141 6.32 -16.48 -9.23
C SER A 141 5.80 -15.11 -8.84
N VAL A 142 4.50 -14.89 -9.05
CA VAL A 142 3.79 -13.73 -8.53
C VAL A 142 3.46 -13.98 -7.07
N ILE A 143 3.80 -13.02 -6.22
CA ILE A 143 3.44 -13.03 -4.80
C ILE A 143 2.09 -12.36 -4.59
N GLY A 144 1.88 -11.25 -5.29
CA GLY A 144 0.63 -10.50 -5.26
C GLY A 144 0.83 -9.04 -5.64
N THR A 145 -0.30 -8.40 -5.96
CA THR A 145 -0.36 -6.96 -6.23
C THR A 145 -0.72 -6.20 -4.95
N PHE A 146 0.11 -5.19 -4.66
CA PHE A 146 -0.01 -4.30 -3.52
C PHE A 146 -0.18 -2.85 -4.00
N GLU A 147 -0.48 -1.96 -3.07
CA GLU A 147 -0.53 -0.52 -3.34
C GLU A 147 0.75 0.14 -2.83
N GLN A 148 1.43 0.93 -3.66
CA GLN A 148 2.50 1.81 -3.19
C GLN A 148 1.92 2.90 -2.30
N THR A 149 2.74 3.50 -1.43
CA THR A 149 2.27 4.59 -0.56
C THR A 149 1.79 5.85 -1.31
N ASP A 150 2.05 5.94 -2.62
CA ASP A 150 1.55 6.99 -3.51
C ASP A 150 0.28 6.59 -4.30
N GLY A 151 -0.29 5.41 -4.01
CA GLY A 151 -1.54 4.91 -4.58
C GLY A 151 -1.40 4.04 -5.82
N ARG A 152 -0.18 3.85 -6.36
CA ARG A 152 0.01 3.04 -7.58
C ARG A 152 0.00 1.54 -7.30
N PRO A 153 -0.61 0.73 -8.17
CA PRO A 153 -0.51 -0.72 -8.05
C PRO A 153 0.92 -1.19 -8.38
N VAL A 154 1.41 -2.14 -7.60
CA VAL A 154 2.69 -2.81 -7.82
C VAL A 154 2.56 -4.30 -7.59
N THR A 155 2.90 -5.10 -8.59
CA THR A 155 2.93 -6.56 -8.46
C THR A 155 4.32 -7.01 -8.09
N LEU A 156 4.44 -7.64 -6.91
CA LEU A 156 5.68 -8.21 -6.43
C LEU A 156 5.87 -9.61 -7.02
N VAL A 157 7.08 -9.88 -7.48
CA VAL A 157 7.45 -11.18 -8.04
C VAL A 157 8.78 -11.65 -7.47
N GLN A 158 8.92 -12.97 -7.35
CA GLN A 158 10.22 -13.62 -7.16
C GLN A 158 10.67 -14.25 -8.47
N MET A 159 11.82 -13.83 -8.98
CA MET A 159 12.45 -14.42 -10.15
C MET A 159 13.56 -15.38 -9.70
N LEU A 160 13.50 -16.63 -10.19
CA LEU A 160 14.53 -17.63 -9.99
C LEU A 160 15.50 -17.63 -11.15
N PHE A 161 16.79 -17.57 -10.85
CA PHE A 161 17.88 -17.65 -11.80
C PHE A 161 18.67 -18.93 -11.60
N GLU A 162 19.54 -19.27 -12.54
CA GLU A 162 20.51 -20.37 -12.37
C GLU A 162 21.35 -20.20 -11.08
N ARG A 163 21.61 -18.96 -10.67
CA ARG A 163 22.32 -18.62 -9.43
C ARG A 163 21.48 -17.68 -8.55
N GLY A 164 20.61 -18.29 -7.76
CA GLY A 164 19.84 -17.61 -6.70
C GLY A 164 18.53 -17.00 -7.18
N ALA A 165 17.92 -16.20 -6.32
CA ALA A 165 16.65 -15.52 -6.57
C ALA A 165 16.82 -14.00 -6.53
N GLU A 166 15.88 -13.28 -7.14
CA GLU A 166 15.77 -11.83 -7.04
C GLU A 166 14.30 -11.41 -6.93
N TRP A 167 14.05 -10.45 -6.05
CA TRP A 167 12.78 -9.75 -5.99
C TRP A 167 12.70 -8.67 -7.06
N ALA A 168 11.60 -8.63 -7.81
CA ALA A 168 11.28 -7.53 -8.70
C ALA A 168 9.86 -7.05 -8.49
N SER A 169 9.63 -5.82 -8.92
CA SER A 169 8.34 -5.16 -8.84
C SER A 169 7.92 -4.69 -10.23
N PHE A 170 6.72 -5.06 -10.65
CA PHE A 170 6.05 -4.54 -11.83
C PHE A 170 5.17 -3.39 -11.39
N VAL A 171 5.52 -2.16 -11.80
CA VAL A 171 4.79 -0.96 -11.39
C VAL A 171 3.79 -0.60 -12.48
N TRP A 172 2.54 -0.46 -12.10
CA TRP A 172 1.42 -0.19 -13.00
C TRP A 172 0.95 1.25 -12.85
N ASP A 173 0.36 1.81 -13.90
CA ASP A 173 -0.44 3.02 -13.80
C ASP A 173 -1.92 2.69 -13.55
N GLU A 174 -2.73 3.72 -13.31
CA GLU A 174 -4.17 3.59 -13.05
C GLU A 174 -4.95 2.99 -14.24
N SER A 175 -4.39 3.03 -15.46
CA SER A 175 -4.98 2.41 -16.65
C SER A 175 -4.58 0.94 -16.79
N GLY A 176 -3.74 0.44 -15.89
CA GLY A 176 -3.18 -0.90 -15.93
C GLY A 176 -2.02 -1.04 -16.92
N ASP A 177 -1.45 0.04 -17.46
CA ASP A 177 -0.25 -0.06 -18.29
C ASP A 177 0.99 -0.23 -17.41
N LEU A 178 1.95 -1.03 -17.89
CA LEU A 178 3.23 -1.20 -17.21
C LEU A 178 4.03 0.10 -17.33
N VAL A 179 4.43 0.66 -16.19
CA VAL A 179 5.27 1.87 -16.13
C VAL A 179 6.74 1.47 -16.15
N THR A 180 7.12 0.52 -15.30
CA THR A 180 8.51 0.08 -15.17
C THR A 180 8.60 -1.25 -14.42
N ILE A 181 9.78 -1.86 -14.48
CA ILE A 181 10.17 -3.03 -13.68
C ILE A 181 11.39 -2.63 -12.86
N THR A 182 11.33 -2.79 -11.54
CA THR A 182 12.40 -2.39 -10.62
C THR A 182 12.88 -3.56 -9.75
N ARG A 183 14.09 -3.45 -9.21
CA ARG A 183 14.59 -4.39 -8.18
C ARG A 183 13.98 -4.07 -6.83
N GLY A 184 13.71 -5.13 -6.07
CA GLY A 184 13.14 -5.01 -4.74
C GLY A 184 11.75 -4.40 -4.78
N LEU A 185 11.39 -3.71 -3.69
CA LEU A 185 10.07 -3.15 -3.47
C LEU A 185 10.21 -1.84 -2.69
N SER A 186 9.68 -0.74 -3.22
CA SER A 186 9.42 0.47 -2.41
C SER A 186 8.32 0.16 -1.41
N PRO A 187 8.28 0.78 -0.21
CA PRO A 187 7.29 0.44 0.79
C PRO A 187 5.86 0.38 0.23
N VAL A 188 5.15 -0.70 0.55
CA VAL A 188 3.80 -0.97 0.05
C VAL A 188 2.82 -1.10 1.19
N ILE A 189 1.60 -0.65 0.96
CA ILE A 189 0.45 -0.96 1.79
C ILE A 189 0.06 -2.40 1.50
N VAL A 190 0.15 -3.25 2.52
CA VAL A 190 -0.23 -4.67 2.45
C VAL A 190 -1.64 -4.91 2.96
N GLY A 191 -2.30 -3.92 3.55
CA GLY A 191 -3.70 -4.05 3.96
C GLY A 191 -4.14 -3.05 5.00
N THR A 192 -5.43 -3.09 5.30
CA THR A 192 -6.03 -2.33 6.41
C THR A 192 -6.63 -3.29 7.42
N ALA A 193 -6.36 -3.02 8.70
CA ALA A 193 -6.78 -3.86 9.82
C ALA A 193 -7.80 -3.13 10.69
N GLN A 194 -8.91 -3.79 11.00
CA GLN A 194 -9.98 -3.28 11.86
C GLN A 194 -9.86 -3.85 13.27
N ALA A 195 -10.19 -3.05 14.28
CA ALA A 195 -10.13 -3.50 15.67
C ALA A 195 -11.20 -4.57 15.93
N THR A 196 -10.79 -5.66 16.58
CA THR A 196 -11.68 -6.75 17.00
C THR A 196 -11.83 -6.85 18.52
N GLY A 197 -10.98 -6.15 19.27
CA GLY A 197 -10.97 -6.12 20.72
C GLY A 197 -9.86 -5.22 21.25
N ALA A 198 -9.56 -5.32 22.55
CA ALA A 198 -8.39 -4.66 23.11
C ALA A 198 -7.12 -5.25 22.48
N ASP A 199 -6.22 -4.38 22.02
CA ASP A 199 -4.94 -4.71 21.39
C ASP A 199 -5.00 -5.73 20.22
N THR A 200 -6.18 -6.00 19.67
CA THR A 200 -6.41 -7.02 18.64
C THR A 200 -7.14 -6.45 17.45
N TYR A 201 -6.68 -6.85 16.27
CA TYR A 201 -7.12 -6.36 14.99
C TYR A 201 -7.27 -7.53 14.02
N ARG A 202 -7.93 -7.29 12.88
CA ARG A 202 -8.06 -8.25 11.79
C ARG A 202 -7.98 -7.54 10.45
N ALA A 203 -7.18 -8.08 9.54
CA ALA A 203 -7.11 -7.69 8.13
C ALA A 203 -7.45 -8.92 7.29
N GLN A 204 -8.45 -8.84 6.42
CA GLN A 204 -9.02 -10.03 5.76
C GLN A 204 -9.39 -11.10 6.81
N ASP A 205 -8.92 -12.34 6.62
CA ASP A 205 -9.06 -13.43 7.58
C ASP A 205 -7.89 -13.55 8.56
N GLN A 206 -6.90 -12.64 8.49
CA GLN A 206 -5.69 -12.69 9.29
C GLN A 206 -5.83 -11.91 10.59
N PRO A 207 -5.61 -12.55 11.76
CA PRO A 207 -5.59 -11.85 13.04
C PRO A 207 -4.27 -11.11 13.25
N LEU A 208 -4.36 -9.93 13.87
CA LEU A 208 -3.23 -9.14 14.33
C LEU A 208 -3.37 -8.88 15.82
N ALA A 209 -2.28 -8.96 16.57
CA ALA A 209 -2.27 -8.67 18.00
C ALA A 209 -1.08 -7.78 18.36
N PHE A 210 -1.30 -6.89 19.31
CA PHE A 210 -0.27 -6.05 19.89
C PHE A 210 -0.01 -6.50 21.34
N GLU A 211 1.25 -6.66 21.69
CA GLU A 211 1.65 -6.96 23.07
C GLU A 211 2.25 -5.71 23.71
N ARG A 212 1.93 -5.51 24.99
CA ARG A 212 2.40 -4.39 25.79
C ARG A 212 3.45 -4.84 26.79
N GLU A 213 4.41 -3.97 27.05
CA GLU A 213 5.31 -4.07 28.19
C GLU A 213 4.57 -3.82 29.52
N ALA A 214 5.24 -4.12 30.64
CA ALA A 214 4.70 -3.90 31.98
C ALA A 214 4.36 -2.42 32.28
N ASP A 215 4.99 -1.48 31.58
CA ASP A 215 4.72 -0.05 31.67
C ASP A 215 3.53 0.41 30.80
N GLY A 216 2.89 -0.51 30.08
CA GLY A 216 1.73 -0.27 29.23
C GLY A 216 2.06 0.17 27.80
N ARG A 217 3.34 0.35 27.43
CA ARG A 217 3.74 0.69 26.06
C ARG A 217 3.57 -0.51 25.14
N VAL A 218 3.06 -0.27 23.92
CA VAL A 218 3.01 -1.28 22.86
C VAL A 218 4.43 -1.55 22.37
N HIS A 219 4.84 -2.82 22.35
CA HIS A 219 6.19 -3.23 21.99
C HIS A 219 6.23 -4.26 20.87
N THR A 220 5.27 -5.19 20.81
CA THR A 220 5.30 -6.26 19.80
C THR A 220 4.05 -6.23 18.95
N LEU A 221 4.22 -6.46 17.65
CA LEU A 221 3.18 -6.76 16.68
C LEU A 221 3.30 -8.25 16.30
N ARG A 222 2.19 -8.97 16.40
CA ARG A 222 2.00 -10.34 15.90
C ARG A 222 1.03 -10.33 14.74
N VAL A 223 1.35 -11.03 13.66
CA VAL A 223 0.48 -11.19 12.49
C VAL A 223 0.30 -12.68 12.22
N GLY A 224 -0.87 -13.22 12.60
CA GLY A 224 -1.12 -14.66 12.61
C GLY A 224 0.01 -15.43 13.30
N ASP A 225 0.34 -16.58 12.72
CA ASP A 225 1.52 -17.38 13.09
C ASP A 225 2.75 -17.06 12.20
N HIS A 226 2.65 -16.02 11.37
CA HIS A 226 3.56 -15.80 10.24
C HIS A 226 4.68 -14.81 10.54
N LEU A 227 4.40 -13.80 11.38
CA LEU A 227 5.34 -12.71 11.60
C LEU A 227 5.22 -12.14 13.02
N SER A 228 6.37 -11.89 13.62
CA SER A 228 6.53 -11.14 14.86
C SER A 228 7.45 -9.97 14.60
N ALA A 229 7.08 -8.78 15.06
CA ALA A 229 7.88 -7.59 14.90
C ALA A 229 7.88 -6.74 16.19
N VAL A 230 8.98 -6.04 16.44
CA VAL A 230 9.25 -5.34 17.70
C VAL A 230 9.50 -3.87 17.44
N ARG A 231 8.89 -3.00 18.24
CA ARG A 231 8.94 -1.54 18.13
C ARG A 231 10.13 -0.92 18.86
#